data_AF-A0AA88PQ15-F1
#
_entry.id   AF-A0AA88PQ15-F1
#
_cell.length_a   1.000
_cell.length_b   1.000
_cell.length_c   1.000
_cell.angle_alpha   90.00
_cell.angle_beta   90.00
_cell.angle_gamma   90.00
#
_symmetry.space_group_name_H-M   'P 1'
#
loop_
_entity.id
_entity.type
_entity.pdbx_description
1 polymer ?
#
loop_
_entity_poly.entity_id
_entity_poly.type
_entity_poly.pdbx_seq_one_letter_code
_entity_poly.pdbx_strand_id
1 'polypeptide(L)'
;MACIYGNIMNIDTTGASQATANQDRLTVNGVAASRKLAETDLARMENYRAVITKVGRAQQMDPAVIAAIISRESRAGAALEGGWGDHGNAFGLMQVDRRYHTPGGAFDSEQHMTQATEILISFINEIRAKFPTWSQEQCFKGGISAYNAGVSTVSSYENIDARTTGRDYSNDVVARAQFYKRMGY
;
A
#
# COMPACT_ATOMS: atom_id res chain seq x y z
N MET A 1 -7.12 -1.48 18.75
CA MET A 1 -5.92 -2.34 18.84
C MET A 1 -4.87 -1.72 17.95
N ALA A 2 -3.62 -1.59 18.42
CA ALA A 2 -2.55 -0.94 17.66
C ALA A 2 -1.96 -1.89 16.61
N CYS A 3 -1.42 -1.35 15.52
CA CYS A 3 -0.67 -2.12 14.52
C CYS A 3 0.55 -2.78 15.16
N ILE A 4 0.75 -4.09 14.97
CA ILE A 4 1.88 -4.83 15.57
C ILE A 4 3.12 -4.90 14.66
N TYR A 5 2.99 -4.45 13.42
CA TYR A 5 4.05 -4.51 12.41
C TYR A 5 4.95 -3.27 12.41
N GLY A 6 4.59 -2.24 13.18
CA GLY A 6 5.31 -0.97 13.29
C GLY A 6 4.37 0.22 13.25
N ASN A 7 4.88 1.39 13.62
CA ASN A 7 4.12 2.63 13.56
C ASN A 7 4.40 3.37 12.24
N ILE A 8 3.40 3.46 11.37
CA ILE A 8 3.53 4.13 10.05
C ILE A 8 3.94 5.61 10.14
N MET A 9 3.64 6.26 11.27
CA MET A 9 4.03 7.65 11.52
C MET A 9 5.53 7.82 11.82
N ASN A 10 6.22 6.73 12.19
CA ASN A 10 7.65 6.72 12.49
C ASN A 10 8.52 6.31 11.28
N ILE A 11 7.89 5.91 10.17
CA ILE A 11 8.61 5.48 8.96
C ILE A 11 8.99 6.71 8.12
N ASP A 12 10.27 6.86 7.79
CA ASP A 12 10.73 7.89 6.86
C ASP A 12 10.18 7.66 5.44
N THR A 13 9.99 8.74 4.69
CA THR A 13 9.54 8.64 3.31
C THR A 13 9.94 9.86 2.51
N THR A 14 10.36 9.62 1.27
CA THR A 14 10.55 10.67 0.26
C THR A 14 9.26 10.99 -0.51
N GLY A 15 8.23 10.16 -0.39
CA GLY A 15 6.95 10.26 -1.10
C GLY A 15 7.03 9.91 -2.58
N ALA A 16 6.07 10.41 -3.37
CA ALA A 16 5.93 10.08 -4.78
C ALA A 16 7.06 10.65 -5.66
N SER A 17 7.56 9.86 -6.58
CA SER A 17 8.37 10.32 -7.71
C SER A 17 7.56 11.26 -8.60
N GLN A 18 8.25 11.97 -9.50
CA GLN A 18 7.57 12.77 -10.53
C GLN A 18 6.70 11.90 -11.44
N ALA A 19 7.13 10.67 -11.74
CA ALA A 19 6.35 9.76 -12.61
C ALA A 19 4.98 9.44 -12.01
N THR A 20 4.94 9.17 -10.70
CA THR A 20 3.68 8.94 -9.96
C THR A 20 2.86 10.22 -9.81
N ALA A 21 3.50 11.35 -9.50
CA ALA A 21 2.84 12.65 -9.38
C ALA A 21 2.13 13.10 -10.68
N ASN A 22 2.66 12.69 -11.83
CA ASN A 22 2.08 13.00 -13.14
C ASN A 22 0.72 12.33 -13.40
N GLN A 23 0.33 11.31 -12.62
CA GLN A 23 -1.01 10.69 -12.71
C GLN A 23 -2.12 11.73 -12.51
N ASP A 24 -1.92 12.67 -11.60
CA ASP A 24 -2.84 13.78 -11.32
C ASP A 24 -2.30 15.12 -11.90
N ARG A 25 -1.33 15.06 -12.83
CA ARG A 25 -0.67 16.23 -13.46
C ARG A 25 -0.12 17.23 -12.44
N LEU A 26 0.41 16.73 -11.32
CA LEU A 26 0.93 17.57 -10.24
C LEU A 26 2.28 18.18 -10.62
N THR A 27 2.45 19.48 -10.35
CA THR A 27 3.73 20.20 -10.52
C THR A 27 4.70 20.01 -9.35
N VAL A 28 4.26 19.30 -8.31
CA VAL A 28 5.04 18.96 -7.12
C VAL A 28 5.29 17.46 -7.10
N ASN A 29 6.36 17.04 -6.43
CA ASN A 29 6.67 15.64 -6.15
C ASN A 29 6.92 15.43 -4.65
N GLY A 30 7.38 14.24 -4.31
CA GLY A 30 7.66 13.79 -2.96
C GLY A 30 6.42 13.69 -2.08
N VAL A 31 6.60 13.90 -0.77
CA VAL A 31 5.54 13.77 0.23
C VAL A 31 4.34 14.67 -0.07
N ALA A 32 4.57 15.87 -0.62
CA ALA A 32 3.50 16.79 -0.99
C ALA A 32 2.60 16.22 -2.10
N ALA A 33 3.19 15.55 -3.09
CA ALA A 33 2.43 14.89 -4.15
C ALA A 33 1.64 13.69 -3.61
N SER A 34 2.26 12.82 -2.82
CA SER A 34 1.56 11.67 -2.20
C SER A 34 0.33 12.11 -1.41
N ARG A 35 0.44 13.19 -0.63
CA ARG A 35 -0.70 13.75 0.12
C ARG A 35 -1.83 14.20 -0.81
N LYS A 36 -1.51 14.93 -1.89
CA LYS A 36 -2.51 15.35 -2.88
C LYS A 36 -3.17 14.16 -3.57
N LEU A 37 -2.40 13.13 -3.95
CA LEU A 37 -2.94 11.91 -4.56
C LEU A 37 -3.91 11.19 -3.61
N ALA A 38 -3.55 11.06 -2.33
CA ALA A 38 -4.41 10.47 -1.31
C ALA A 38 -5.66 11.33 -1.02
N GLU A 39 -5.52 12.65 -1.03
CA GLU A 39 -6.62 13.61 -0.88
C GLU A 39 -7.61 13.52 -2.04
N THR A 40 -7.13 13.43 -3.28
CA THR A 40 -7.98 13.18 -4.47
C THR A 40 -8.81 11.90 -4.32
N ASP A 41 -8.23 10.87 -3.70
CA ASP A 41 -8.88 9.57 -3.53
C ASP A 41 -9.80 9.51 -2.30
N LEU A 42 -9.70 10.47 -1.37
CA LEU A 42 -10.35 10.42 -0.06
C LEU A 42 -11.87 10.23 -0.15
N ALA A 43 -12.54 11.02 -0.99
CA ALA A 43 -14.01 10.93 -1.12
C ALA A 43 -14.49 9.54 -1.58
N ARG A 44 -13.74 8.84 -2.44
CA ARG A 44 -14.03 7.46 -2.82
C ARG A 44 -13.66 6.48 -1.71
N MET A 45 -12.55 6.73 -1.03
CA MET A 45 -12.07 5.89 0.07
C MET A 45 -13.05 5.83 1.25
N GLU A 46 -13.87 6.87 1.45
CA GLU A 46 -14.90 6.88 2.50
C GLU A 46 -15.92 5.73 2.34
N ASN A 47 -16.23 5.32 1.11
CA ASN A 47 -17.14 4.19 0.86
C ASN A 47 -16.62 2.86 1.45
N TYR A 48 -15.30 2.76 1.64
CA TYR A 48 -14.63 1.56 2.12
C TYR A 48 -14.12 1.67 3.56
N ARG A 49 -14.29 2.83 4.23
CA ARG A 49 -13.72 3.10 5.56
C ARG A 49 -14.09 2.01 6.57
N ALA A 50 -15.37 1.64 6.65
CA ALA A 50 -15.85 0.66 7.62
C ALA A 50 -15.19 -0.72 7.44
N VAL A 51 -15.10 -1.20 6.20
CA VAL A 51 -14.49 -2.51 5.90
C VAL A 51 -12.97 -2.47 6.08
N ILE A 52 -12.30 -1.38 5.68
CA ILE A 52 -10.86 -1.16 5.90
C ILE A 52 -10.55 -1.19 7.40
N THR A 53 -11.32 -0.46 8.22
CA THR A 53 -11.15 -0.46 9.68
C THR A 53 -11.39 -1.84 10.27
N LYS A 54 -12.40 -2.58 9.78
CA LYS A 54 -12.70 -3.93 10.25
C LYS A 54 -11.55 -4.90 9.97
N VAL A 55 -11.06 -4.94 8.74
CA VAL A 55 -9.94 -5.81 8.31
C VAL A 55 -8.67 -5.44 9.06
N GLY A 56 -8.32 -4.15 9.11
CA GLY A 56 -7.13 -3.68 9.83
C GLY A 56 -7.14 -4.09 11.31
N ARG A 57 -8.30 -3.98 11.99
CA ARG A 57 -8.44 -4.46 13.37
C ARG A 57 -8.28 -5.97 13.49
N ALA A 58 -8.90 -6.74 12.61
CA ALA A 58 -8.87 -8.21 12.64
C ALA A 58 -7.45 -8.75 12.44
N GLN A 59 -6.67 -8.11 11.56
CA GLN A 59 -5.31 -8.54 11.21
C GLN A 59 -4.22 -7.74 11.93
N GLN A 60 -4.59 -6.90 12.90
CA GLN A 60 -3.66 -6.03 13.64
C GLN A 60 -2.76 -5.18 12.73
N MET A 61 -3.33 -4.74 11.60
CA MET A 61 -2.73 -3.86 10.60
C MET A 61 -3.29 -2.45 10.76
N ASP A 62 -2.47 -1.43 10.51
CA ASP A 62 -2.96 -0.04 10.50
C ASP A 62 -3.94 0.16 9.33
N PRO A 63 -5.22 0.53 9.57
CA PRO A 63 -6.17 0.73 8.48
C PRO A 63 -5.74 1.84 7.50
N ALA A 64 -4.92 2.80 7.95
CA ALA A 64 -4.35 3.81 7.08
C ALA A 64 -3.37 3.24 6.03
N VAL A 65 -2.69 2.13 6.33
CA VAL A 65 -1.82 1.43 5.38
C VAL A 65 -2.64 0.70 4.33
N ILE A 66 -3.73 0.04 4.73
CA ILE A 66 -4.68 -0.60 3.80
C ILE A 66 -5.27 0.46 2.85
N ALA A 67 -5.75 1.59 3.39
CA ALA A 67 -6.26 2.70 2.58
C ALA A 67 -5.20 3.27 1.61
N ALA A 68 -3.95 3.41 2.07
CA ALA A 68 -2.86 3.90 1.23
C ALA A 68 -2.52 2.96 0.07
N ILE A 69 -2.51 1.65 0.31
CA ILE A 69 -2.32 0.64 -0.74
C ILE A 69 -3.50 0.71 -1.72
N ILE A 70 -4.74 0.78 -1.25
CA ILE A 70 -5.92 0.94 -2.13
C ILE A 70 -5.80 2.20 -3.00
N SER A 71 -5.38 3.32 -2.42
CA SER A 71 -5.16 4.57 -3.16
C SER A 71 -4.06 4.41 -4.20
N ARG A 72 -2.95 3.75 -3.87
CA ARG A 72 -1.83 3.52 -4.79
C ARG A 72 -2.19 2.56 -5.92
N GLU A 73 -2.91 1.48 -5.60
CA GLU A 73 -3.19 0.38 -6.51
C GLU A 73 -4.34 0.66 -7.47
N SER A 74 -5.43 1.24 -6.97
CA SER A 74 -6.67 1.33 -7.74
C SER A 74 -7.32 2.70 -7.75
N ARG A 75 -6.69 3.70 -7.12
CA ARG A 75 -7.28 5.04 -6.89
C ARG A 75 -8.66 4.93 -6.23
N ALA A 76 -8.77 4.02 -5.24
CA ALA A 76 -10.02 3.61 -4.60
C ALA A 76 -11.07 3.11 -5.61
N GLY A 77 -10.65 2.22 -6.51
CA GLY A 77 -11.49 1.59 -7.53
C GLY A 77 -11.65 2.39 -8.84
N ALA A 78 -11.30 3.68 -8.87
CA ALA A 78 -11.47 4.51 -10.07
C ALA A 78 -10.58 4.12 -11.26
N ALA A 79 -9.51 3.37 -11.02
CA ALA A 79 -8.63 2.87 -12.08
C ALA A 79 -8.98 1.43 -12.52
N LEU A 80 -10.09 0.85 -12.05
CA LEU A 80 -10.46 -0.55 -12.33
C LEU A 80 -11.57 -0.65 -13.37
N GLU A 81 -11.52 -1.71 -14.18
CA GLU A 81 -12.59 -2.13 -15.09
C GLU A 81 -13.16 -3.48 -14.62
N GLY A 82 -14.41 -3.49 -14.14
CA GLY A 82 -15.02 -4.71 -13.60
C GLY A 82 -14.26 -5.35 -12.44
N GLY A 83 -13.51 -4.55 -11.67
CA GLY A 83 -12.65 -5.00 -10.57
C GLY A 83 -11.24 -5.44 -10.99
N TRP A 84 -10.90 -5.34 -12.28
CA TRP A 84 -9.60 -5.73 -12.80
C TRP A 84 -8.75 -4.53 -13.20
N GLY A 85 -7.44 -4.64 -12.99
CA GLY A 85 -6.40 -3.75 -13.50
C GLY A 85 -5.22 -4.56 -14.06
N ASP A 86 -4.11 -3.88 -14.36
CA ASP A 86 -2.91 -4.46 -14.99
C ASP A 86 -3.22 -5.43 -16.16
N HIS A 87 -4.00 -4.95 -17.14
CA HIS A 87 -4.39 -5.75 -18.32
C HIS A 87 -5.09 -7.08 -17.96
N GLY A 88 -5.82 -7.12 -16.84
CA GLY A 88 -6.55 -8.30 -16.37
C GLY A 88 -5.74 -9.25 -15.47
N ASN A 89 -4.55 -8.84 -15.03
CA ASN A 89 -3.72 -9.65 -14.11
C ASN A 89 -3.98 -9.34 -12.64
N ALA A 90 -4.38 -8.12 -12.30
CA ALA A 90 -4.56 -7.71 -10.92
C ALA A 90 -6.03 -7.49 -10.57
N PHE A 91 -6.47 -8.01 -9.43
CA PHE A 91 -7.87 -8.01 -9.02
C PHE A 91 -8.12 -7.19 -7.75
N GLY A 92 -9.22 -6.47 -7.72
CA GLY A 92 -9.76 -5.80 -6.54
C GLY A 92 -9.05 -4.53 -6.13
N LEU A 93 -9.57 -3.89 -5.07
CA LEU A 93 -9.11 -2.58 -4.60
C LEU A 93 -7.63 -2.52 -4.24
N MET A 94 -7.06 -3.65 -3.83
CA MET A 94 -5.65 -3.84 -3.47
C MET A 94 -4.86 -4.63 -4.52
N GLN A 95 -5.44 -4.88 -5.70
CA GLN A 95 -4.75 -5.41 -6.89
C GLN A 95 -3.97 -6.72 -6.65
N VAL A 96 -4.63 -7.74 -6.12
CA VAL A 96 -4.05 -9.08 -5.94
C VAL A 96 -3.76 -9.69 -7.31
N ASP A 97 -2.49 -10.04 -7.53
CA ASP A 97 -2.03 -10.59 -8.82
C ASP A 97 -2.41 -12.08 -8.96
N ARG A 98 -3.24 -12.35 -9.97
CA ARG A 98 -3.78 -13.68 -10.26
C ARG A 98 -2.73 -14.70 -10.72
N ARG A 99 -1.53 -14.24 -11.10
CA ARG A 99 -0.41 -15.10 -11.53
C ARG A 99 0.25 -15.80 -10.35
N TYR A 100 0.12 -15.23 -9.15
CA TYR A 100 0.74 -15.72 -7.92
C TYR A 100 -0.28 -16.17 -6.87
N HIS A 101 -1.49 -15.63 -6.92
CA HIS A 101 -2.56 -15.91 -5.97
C HIS A 101 -3.88 -16.20 -6.70
N THR A 102 -4.80 -16.93 -6.05
CA THR A 102 -6.18 -17.05 -6.54
C THR A 102 -7.02 -15.93 -5.90
N PRO A 103 -7.51 -14.92 -6.64
CA PRO A 103 -8.28 -13.84 -6.03
C PRO A 103 -9.59 -14.34 -5.40
N GLY A 104 -9.88 -13.89 -4.19
CA GLY A 104 -11.06 -14.29 -3.42
C GLY A 104 -12.05 -13.16 -3.20
N GLY A 105 -13.34 -13.48 -3.24
CA GLY A 105 -14.43 -12.53 -2.98
C GLY A 105 -14.70 -11.56 -4.14
N ALA A 106 -15.60 -10.59 -3.89
CA ALA A 106 -15.80 -9.48 -4.82
C ALA A 106 -14.67 -8.46 -4.71
N PHE A 107 -14.44 -7.68 -5.77
CA PHE A 107 -13.28 -6.79 -5.94
C PHE A 107 -13.11 -5.76 -4.80
N ASP A 108 -14.20 -5.39 -4.13
CA ASP A 108 -14.29 -4.42 -3.04
C ASP A 108 -14.71 -5.04 -1.69
N SER A 109 -14.77 -6.37 -1.61
CA SER A 109 -15.26 -7.08 -0.44
C SER A 109 -14.26 -7.15 0.72
N GLU A 110 -14.77 -7.43 1.91
CA GLU A 110 -13.97 -7.77 3.09
C GLU A 110 -13.03 -8.95 2.84
N GLN A 111 -13.52 -9.98 2.13
CA GLN A 111 -12.71 -11.15 1.78
C GLN A 111 -11.51 -10.77 0.93
N HIS A 112 -11.70 -9.92 -0.08
CA HIS A 112 -10.61 -9.41 -0.93
C HIS A 112 -9.58 -8.62 -0.10
N MET A 113 -10.03 -7.67 0.71
CA MET A 113 -9.14 -6.86 1.55
C MET A 113 -8.38 -7.69 2.59
N THR A 114 -9.05 -8.71 3.16
CA THR A 114 -8.44 -9.65 4.10
C THR A 114 -7.31 -10.42 3.43
N GLN A 115 -7.57 -10.99 2.24
CA GLN A 115 -6.56 -11.71 1.46
C GLN A 115 -5.36 -10.82 1.11
N ALA A 116 -5.61 -9.63 0.56
CA ALA A 116 -4.55 -8.72 0.16
C ALA A 116 -3.69 -8.28 1.36
N THR A 117 -4.31 -8.04 2.51
CA THR A 117 -3.59 -7.67 3.73
C THR A 117 -2.81 -8.85 4.32
N GLU A 118 -3.30 -10.09 4.19
CA GLU A 118 -2.54 -11.31 4.51
C GLU A 118 -1.26 -11.45 3.67
N ILE A 119 -1.35 -11.14 2.37
CA ILE A 119 -0.18 -11.11 1.46
C ILE A 119 0.81 -10.03 1.89
N LEU A 120 0.34 -8.83 2.26
CA LEU A 120 1.21 -7.80 2.83
C LEU A 120 1.92 -8.28 4.10
N ILE A 121 1.19 -8.93 5.01
CA ILE A 121 1.73 -9.47 6.26
C ILE A 121 2.80 -10.53 5.98
N SER A 122 2.60 -11.41 5.00
CA SER A 122 3.60 -12.41 4.63
C SER A 122 4.89 -11.73 4.17
N PHE A 123 4.79 -10.70 3.33
CA PHE A 123 5.96 -9.95 2.88
C PHE A 123 6.68 -9.20 4.01
N ILE A 124 5.96 -8.61 4.97
CA ILE A 124 6.60 -7.99 6.15
C ILE A 124 7.39 -9.03 6.94
N ASN A 125 6.83 -10.23 7.13
CA ASN A 125 7.50 -11.31 7.85
C ASN A 125 8.72 -11.84 7.10
N GLU A 126 8.63 -12.01 5.78
CA GLU A 126 9.75 -12.44 4.93
C GLU A 126 10.88 -11.42 4.90
N ILE A 127 10.56 -10.12 4.84
CA ILE A 127 11.55 -9.04 4.92
C ILE A 127 12.26 -9.04 6.28
N ARG A 128 11.51 -9.21 7.38
CA ARG A 128 12.09 -9.33 8.72
C ARG A 128 13.04 -10.53 8.83
N ALA A 129 12.70 -11.66 8.21
CA ALA A 129 13.58 -12.82 8.16
C ALA A 129 14.84 -12.58 7.31
N LYS A 130 14.68 -11.88 6.18
CA LYS A 130 15.78 -11.54 5.25
C LYS A 130 16.76 -10.51 5.82
N PHE A 131 16.25 -9.55 6.61
CA PHE A 131 17.03 -8.45 7.18
C PHE A 131 16.87 -8.37 8.71
N PRO A 132 17.43 -9.33 9.47
CA PRO A 132 17.20 -9.42 10.92
C PRO A 132 17.78 -8.25 11.72
N THR A 133 18.64 -7.41 11.13
CA THR A 133 19.21 -6.22 11.76
C THR A 133 18.40 -4.94 11.51
N TRP A 134 17.40 -4.99 10.62
CA TRP A 134 16.51 -3.85 10.38
C TRP A 134 15.57 -3.65 11.57
N SER A 135 15.28 -2.39 11.86
CA SER A 135 14.20 -2.03 12.80
C SER A 135 12.84 -2.55 12.30
N GLN A 136 11.87 -2.58 13.21
CA GLN A 136 10.50 -2.96 12.87
C GLN A 136 9.92 -2.04 11.77
N GLU A 137 10.12 -0.73 11.88
CA GLU A 137 9.72 0.28 10.88
C GLU A 137 10.36 0.03 9.51
N GLN A 138 11.65 -0.30 9.47
CA GLN A 138 12.35 -0.61 8.22
C GLN A 138 11.81 -1.88 7.58
N CYS A 139 11.56 -2.93 8.39
CA CYS A 139 10.94 -4.16 7.89
C CYS A 139 9.53 -3.92 7.36
N PHE A 140 8.76 -3.05 8.03
CA PHE A 140 7.41 -2.70 7.59
C PHE A 140 7.44 -1.98 6.23
N LYS A 141 8.30 -0.97 6.07
CA LYS A 141 8.51 -0.29 4.77
C LYS A 141 8.96 -1.28 3.68
N GLY A 142 9.85 -2.21 4.03
CA GLY A 142 10.31 -3.26 3.11
C GLY A 142 9.20 -4.23 2.70
N GLY A 143 8.30 -4.59 3.62
CA GLY A 143 7.12 -5.40 3.29
C GLY A 143 6.18 -4.69 2.33
N ILE A 144 5.98 -3.37 2.49
CA ILE A 144 5.21 -2.55 1.55
C ILE A 144 5.90 -2.51 0.17
N SER A 145 7.23 -2.34 0.10
CA SER A 145 7.96 -2.39 -1.17
C SER A 145 7.82 -3.77 -1.84
N ALA A 146 7.98 -4.84 -1.06
CA ALA A 146 7.85 -6.21 -1.51
C ALA A 146 6.43 -6.56 -1.98
N TYR A 147 5.39 -5.88 -1.49
CA TYR A 147 4.03 -6.03 -1.99
C TYR A 147 3.93 -5.74 -3.50
N ASN A 148 4.69 -4.76 -3.99
CA ASN A 148 4.70 -4.41 -5.40
C ASN A 148 5.64 -5.27 -6.26
N ALA A 149 6.84 -5.56 -5.74
CA ALA A 149 7.93 -6.10 -6.56
C ALA A 149 8.48 -7.45 -6.07
N GLY A 150 7.96 -7.98 -4.97
CA GLY A 150 8.42 -9.20 -4.32
C GLY A 150 9.68 -9.02 -3.48
N VAL A 151 9.86 -9.88 -2.47
CA VAL A 151 10.93 -9.83 -1.46
C VAL A 151 12.34 -9.88 -2.06
N SER A 152 12.52 -10.57 -3.20
CA SER A 152 13.82 -10.70 -3.86
C SER A 152 14.37 -9.37 -4.39
N THR A 153 13.50 -8.38 -4.61
CA THR A 153 13.87 -7.08 -5.18
C THR A 153 14.38 -6.09 -4.13
N VAL A 154 14.02 -6.28 -2.86
CA VAL A 154 14.50 -5.46 -1.74
C VAL A 154 15.93 -5.90 -1.38
N SER A 155 16.92 -5.04 -1.61
CA SER A 155 18.34 -5.35 -1.37
C SER A 155 18.98 -4.55 -0.22
N SER A 156 18.59 -3.29 -0.05
CA SER A 156 19.02 -2.43 1.06
C SER A 156 17.90 -1.45 1.43
N TYR A 157 18.01 -0.77 2.57
CA TYR A 157 16.99 0.17 3.02
C TYR A 157 17.01 1.47 2.22
N GLU A 158 18.20 1.93 1.84
CA GLU A 158 18.44 3.16 1.10
C GLU A 158 17.89 3.06 -0.33
N ASN A 159 17.93 1.86 -0.92
CA ASN A 159 17.47 1.59 -2.28
C ASN A 159 16.20 0.73 -2.31
N ILE A 160 15.38 0.78 -1.25
CA ILE A 160 14.27 -0.14 -1.01
C ILE A 160 13.25 -0.19 -2.16
N ASP A 161 13.07 0.92 -2.87
CA ASP A 161 12.11 1.05 -3.97
C ASP A 161 12.75 1.00 -5.36
N ALA A 162 14.07 0.78 -5.48
CA ALA A 162 14.80 0.92 -6.75
C ALA A 162 14.25 0.04 -7.90
N ARG A 163 13.54 -1.04 -7.56
CA ARG A 163 12.95 -2.01 -8.49
C ARG A 163 11.42 -2.04 -8.47
N THR A 164 10.79 -1.12 -7.75
CA THR A 164 9.33 -0.99 -7.69
C THR A 164 8.79 -0.13 -8.84
N THR A 165 7.50 -0.25 -9.15
CA THR A 165 6.80 0.63 -10.09
C THR A 165 6.97 2.08 -9.67
N GLY A 166 7.40 2.95 -10.60
CA GLY A 166 7.67 4.37 -10.30
C GLY A 166 8.94 4.62 -9.48
N ARG A 167 9.64 3.57 -9.04
CA ARG A 167 10.80 3.61 -8.13
C ARG A 167 10.53 4.35 -6.81
N ASP A 168 9.30 4.25 -6.33
CA ASP A 168 8.79 5.03 -5.20
C ASP A 168 7.69 4.34 -4.40
N TYR A 169 7.43 3.05 -4.63
CA TYR A 169 6.19 2.43 -4.18
C TYR A 169 5.99 2.52 -2.66
N SER A 170 6.95 2.03 -1.86
CA SER A 170 6.83 2.11 -0.40
C SER A 170 6.92 3.53 0.11
N ASN A 171 7.76 4.39 -0.48
CA ASN A 171 7.83 5.81 -0.11
C ASN A 171 6.47 6.50 -0.31
N ASP A 172 5.88 6.40 -1.48
CA ASP A 172 4.57 6.99 -1.77
C ASP A 172 3.48 6.41 -0.85
N VAL A 173 3.39 5.07 -0.73
CA VAL A 173 2.39 4.42 0.13
C VAL A 173 2.52 4.88 1.59
N VAL A 174 3.74 4.96 2.13
CA VAL A 174 3.96 5.47 3.51
C VAL A 174 3.45 6.90 3.65
N ALA A 175 3.76 7.78 2.68
CA ALA A 175 3.32 9.18 2.72
C ALA A 175 1.79 9.31 2.62
N ARG A 176 1.13 8.49 1.80
CA ARG A 176 -0.34 8.39 1.72
C ARG A 176 -0.94 7.84 3.01
N ALA A 177 -0.32 6.82 3.61
CA ALA A 177 -0.79 6.23 4.86
C ALA A 177 -0.72 7.23 6.01
N GLN A 178 0.36 8.00 6.10
CA GLN A 178 0.47 9.09 7.08
C GLN A 178 -0.62 10.15 6.88
N PHE A 179 -1.07 10.40 5.64
CA PHE A 179 -2.22 11.26 5.37
C PHE A 179 -3.53 10.63 5.87
N TYR A 180 -3.83 9.40 5.47
CA TYR A 180 -5.05 8.71 5.92
C TYR A 180 -5.13 8.57 7.44
N LYS A 181 -3.99 8.36 8.11
CA LYS A 181 -3.89 8.33 9.56
C LYS A 181 -4.43 9.61 10.20
N ARG A 182 -4.09 10.77 9.64
CA ARG A 182 -4.60 12.08 10.10
C ARG A 182 -6.08 12.27 9.80
N MET A 183 -6.64 11.57 8.81
CA MET A 183 -8.06 11.61 8.44
C MET A 183 -8.93 10.58 9.20
N GLY A 184 -8.34 9.89 10.18
CA GLY A 184 -9.05 8.97 11.09
C GLY A 184 -9.18 7.53 10.57
N TYR A 185 -8.21 7.09 9.75
CA TYR A 185 -8.01 5.67 9.43
C TYR A 185 -7.14 4.98 10.49
#